data_AF-A0A4S4F0J0-F1
#
_entry.id   AF-A0A4S4F0J0-F1
#
_cell.length_a   1.000
_cell.length_b   1.000
_cell.length_c   1.000
_cell.angle_alpha   90.00
_cell.angle_beta   90.00
_cell.angle_gamma   90.00
#
_symmetry.space_group_name_H-M   'P 1'
#
loop_
_entity.id
_entity.type
_entity.pdbx_description
1 polymer ?
#
loop_
_entity_poly.entity_id
_entity_poly.type
_entity_poly.pdbx_seq_one_letter_code
_entity_poly.pdbx_strand_id
1 'polypeptide(L)'
;MAALQQTPITFQSRSPPSTQITAKFNPLKPLNLSFSGGFSSLKIPNLTVKLSGKGGGAAGAKMADSAAGSYASALAEVAKSNGTLEATSADMDKIDKLFSDPQVYKFFVNPTIDLEKKRKVIDDIVSTSSLQPHTANFVNILIDMKRIELVKEIVKEFEVVYNKLTDTELAIVTSVVKLESQHLAQIAKGVQKLTGAKNVRIKTVIDPSLVAGFTIRYGKDGSKLIDMSVKKQLEDIAAQLDIGDVQLAV
;
A
#
# COMPACT_ATOMS: atom_id res chain seq x y z
N MET A 1 -56.48 -46.97 -22.76
CA MET A 1 -56.67 -47.55 -21.41
C MET A 1 -55.59 -48.60 -21.20
N ALA A 2 -54.73 -48.39 -20.19
CA ALA A 2 -53.74 -49.30 -19.58
C ALA A 2 -52.57 -48.41 -19.09
N ALA A 3 -52.64 -47.84 -17.89
CA ALA A 3 -52.30 -48.45 -16.59
C ALA A 3 -50.82 -48.24 -16.24
N LEU A 4 -50.63 -47.23 -15.39
CA LEU A 4 -49.65 -47.10 -14.30
C LEU A 4 -48.75 -48.31 -14.07
N GLN A 5 -47.43 -48.06 -13.99
CA GLN A 5 -46.60 -48.58 -12.91
C GLN A 5 -45.37 -47.69 -12.71
N GLN A 6 -45.38 -46.99 -11.57
CA GLN A 6 -44.22 -46.30 -11.02
C GLN A 6 -43.39 -47.34 -10.25
N THR A 7 -42.11 -47.49 -10.59
CA THR A 7 -41.14 -48.25 -9.80
C THR A 7 -40.36 -47.29 -8.90
N PRO A 8 -40.25 -47.53 -7.58
CA PRO A 8 -39.48 -46.67 -6.69
C PRO A 8 -37.98 -46.84 -6.93
N ILE A 9 -37.30 -45.73 -7.24
CA ILE A 9 -35.84 -45.66 -7.35
C ILE A 9 -35.27 -45.61 -5.92
N THR A 10 -34.72 -46.74 -5.46
CA THR A 10 -33.95 -46.82 -4.21
C THR A 10 -32.56 -46.20 -4.41
N PHE A 11 -32.29 -45.07 -3.75
CA PHE A 11 -30.97 -44.47 -3.64
C PHE A 11 -30.13 -45.25 -2.61
N GLN A 12 -29.12 -46.01 -3.05
CA GLN A 12 -28.07 -46.53 -2.18
C GLN A 12 -26.90 -45.52 -2.14
N SER A 13 -26.67 -44.93 -0.96
CA SER A 13 -25.47 -44.15 -0.67
C SER A 13 -24.26 -45.08 -0.54
N ARG A 14 -23.41 -45.16 -1.56
CA ARG A 14 -22.07 -45.74 -1.44
C ARG A 14 -21.11 -44.66 -0.96
N SER A 15 -20.84 -44.63 0.35
CA SER A 15 -19.65 -43.99 0.91
C SER A 15 -18.41 -44.84 0.57
N PRO A 16 -17.26 -44.23 0.26
CA PRO A 16 -16.01 -44.97 0.06
C PRO A 16 -15.49 -45.52 1.40
N PRO A 17 -14.87 -46.71 1.42
CA PRO A 17 -14.30 -47.27 2.64
C PRO A 17 -13.07 -46.47 3.09
N SER A 18 -13.02 -46.17 4.39
CA SER A 18 -11.90 -45.55 5.08
C SER A 18 -10.71 -46.52 5.10
N THR A 19 -9.63 -46.20 4.39
CA THR A 19 -8.36 -46.92 4.49
C THR A 19 -7.74 -46.65 5.87
N GLN A 20 -7.89 -47.59 6.78
CA GLN A 20 -7.16 -47.59 8.05
C GLN A 20 -5.70 -47.94 7.79
N ILE A 21 -4.80 -46.99 7.98
CA ILE A 21 -3.35 -47.22 7.99
C ILE A 21 -3.00 -47.85 9.34
N THR A 22 -2.83 -49.17 9.36
CA THR A 22 -2.29 -49.90 10.52
C THR A 22 -0.77 -49.69 10.59
N ALA A 23 -0.32 -48.72 11.37
CA ALA A 23 1.09 -48.64 11.78
C ALA A 23 1.27 -49.42 13.10
N LYS A 24 2.00 -50.53 13.02
CA LYS A 24 2.44 -51.32 14.19
C LYS A 24 3.33 -50.44 15.08
N PHE A 25 2.81 -50.02 16.23
CA PHE A 25 3.56 -49.38 17.30
C PHE A 25 4.28 -50.45 18.13
N ASN A 26 5.61 -50.43 18.15
CA ASN A 26 6.43 -51.30 18.99
C ASN A 26 6.96 -50.46 20.17
N PRO A 27 6.73 -50.82 21.45
CA PRO A 27 7.15 -50.00 22.57
C PRO A 27 8.63 -50.25 22.92
N LEU A 28 9.51 -49.31 22.61
CA LEU A 28 10.89 -49.32 23.10
C LEU A 28 11.03 -48.42 24.34
N LYS A 29 11.28 -49.10 25.47
CA LYS A 29 11.85 -48.73 26.78
C LYS A 29 12.31 -47.27 27.00
N PRO A 30 11.93 -46.61 28.12
CA PRO A 30 12.45 -45.28 28.45
C PRO A 30 13.90 -45.38 28.98
N LEU A 31 14.84 -44.70 28.32
CA LEU A 31 16.17 -44.46 28.88
C LEU A 31 16.11 -43.30 29.88
N ASN A 32 16.43 -43.60 31.14
CA ASN A 32 16.68 -42.63 32.19
C ASN A 32 18.14 -42.17 32.08
N LEU A 33 18.38 -40.87 31.85
CA LEU A 33 19.71 -40.27 31.85
C LEU A 33 19.81 -39.28 33.00
N SER A 34 20.38 -39.75 34.10
CA SER A 34 20.85 -38.97 35.24
C SER A 34 22.05 -38.11 34.84
N PHE A 35 21.92 -36.78 34.90
CA PHE A 35 23.03 -35.83 34.70
C PHE A 35 23.61 -35.41 36.05
N SER A 36 24.62 -36.14 36.52
CA SER A 36 25.53 -35.69 37.58
C SER A 36 26.95 -35.69 37.02
N GLY A 37 27.43 -34.53 36.59
CA GLY A 37 28.79 -34.36 36.08
C GLY A 37 29.05 -32.89 35.79
N GLY A 38 30.03 -32.32 36.48
CA GLY A 38 30.33 -30.89 36.49
C GLY A 38 30.62 -30.30 35.11
N PHE A 39 30.12 -29.09 34.87
CA PHE A 39 30.45 -28.28 33.72
C PHE A 39 31.86 -27.70 33.88
N SER A 40 32.87 -28.40 33.38
CA SER A 40 34.15 -27.77 33.07
C SER A 40 33.97 -26.87 31.85
N SER A 41 34.35 -25.60 32.02
CA SER A 41 34.20 -24.51 31.05
C SER A 41 34.92 -24.79 29.73
N LEU A 42 34.16 -25.21 28.70
CA LEU A 42 34.66 -25.17 27.32
C LEU A 42 34.53 -23.75 26.77
N LYS A 43 35.67 -23.13 26.52
CA LYS A 43 35.83 -21.83 25.88
C LYS A 43 35.51 -21.98 24.38
N ILE A 44 34.39 -21.43 23.95
CA ILE A 44 33.95 -21.45 22.54
C ILE A 44 34.72 -20.37 21.77
N PRO A 45 35.46 -20.69 20.69
CA PRO A 45 36.08 -19.66 19.84
C PRO A 45 35.02 -18.93 19.00
N ASN A 46 35.18 -17.61 18.83
CA ASN A 46 34.30 -16.73 18.07
C ASN A 46 34.08 -17.25 16.64
N LEU A 47 32.85 -17.67 16.34
CA LEU A 47 32.42 -18.04 15.00
C LEU A 47 31.96 -16.78 14.24
N THR A 48 32.84 -16.20 13.44
CA THR A 48 32.48 -15.12 12.51
C THR A 48 31.67 -15.71 11.35
N VAL A 49 30.37 -15.45 11.35
CA VAL A 49 29.47 -15.80 10.24
C VAL A 49 29.70 -14.83 9.08
N LYS A 50 30.37 -15.29 8.03
CA LYS A 50 30.48 -14.58 6.75
C LYS A 50 29.23 -14.86 5.92
N LEU A 51 28.28 -13.91 5.91
CA LEU A 51 27.14 -13.95 4.98
C LEU A 51 27.66 -13.63 3.56
N SER A 52 28.01 -14.68 2.81
CA SER A 52 28.27 -14.59 1.38
C SER A 52 27.03 -15.05 0.63
N GLY A 53 26.08 -14.14 0.40
CA GLY A 53 24.99 -14.29 -0.56
C GLY A 53 25.23 -13.37 -1.74
N LYS A 54 25.66 -13.92 -2.88
CA LYS A 54 25.76 -13.21 -4.16
C LYS A 54 24.62 -13.68 -5.08
N GLY A 55 23.80 -12.72 -5.48
CA GLY A 55 22.69 -12.80 -6.43
C GLY A 55 21.66 -11.75 -6.00
N GLY A 56 21.36 -10.67 -6.70
CA GLY A 56 21.40 -10.38 -8.12
C GLY A 56 20.13 -9.56 -8.39
N GLY A 57 20.27 -8.27 -8.67
CA GLY A 57 19.23 -7.44 -9.29
C GLY A 57 18.05 -6.98 -8.42
N ALA A 58 18.26 -6.02 -7.53
CA ALA A 58 17.25 -5.00 -7.20
C ALA A 58 17.92 -3.80 -6.54
N ALA A 59 18.47 -2.90 -7.35
CA ALA A 59 18.67 -1.52 -6.94
C ALA A 59 17.29 -0.83 -6.87
N GLY A 60 16.46 -1.26 -5.92
CA GLY A 60 15.25 -0.55 -5.52
C GLY A 60 15.63 0.33 -4.35
N ALA A 61 15.57 1.65 -4.55
CA ALA A 61 15.81 2.67 -3.54
C ALA A 61 15.32 2.24 -2.16
N LYS A 62 16.16 2.46 -1.12
CA LYS A 62 15.79 2.33 0.29
C LYS A 62 14.40 2.96 0.49
N MET A 63 13.34 2.16 0.47
CA MET A 63 12.03 2.61 0.91
C MET A 63 12.14 2.76 2.41
N ALA A 64 11.58 3.84 2.95
CA ALA A 64 11.56 4.09 4.38
C ALA A 64 11.21 2.80 5.11
N ASP A 65 12.04 2.43 6.08
CA ASP A 65 11.90 1.23 6.92
C ASP A 65 10.72 1.41 7.91
N SER A 66 9.59 1.91 7.41
CA SER A 66 8.34 2.05 8.14
C SER A 66 7.57 0.76 8.02
N ALA A 67 6.93 0.36 9.14
CA ALA A 67 6.07 -0.81 9.15
C ALA A 67 4.95 -0.68 8.11
N ALA A 68 4.38 0.52 7.98
CA ALA A 68 3.34 0.82 7.01
C ALA A 68 3.84 0.59 5.57
N GLY A 69 5.08 0.97 5.25
CA GLY A 69 5.63 0.89 3.91
C GLY A 69 5.86 -0.56 3.48
N SER A 70 6.22 -1.40 4.45
CA SER A 70 6.31 -2.86 4.27
C SER A 70 4.95 -3.48 3.98
N TYR A 71 3.89 -3.10 4.72
CA TYR A 71 2.53 -3.58 4.45
C TYR A 71 2.00 -3.11 3.10
N ALA A 72 2.21 -1.84 2.74
CA ALA A 72 1.81 -1.28 1.46
C ALA A 72 2.50 -1.99 0.29
N SER A 73 3.80 -2.29 0.43
CA SER A 73 4.57 -3.02 -0.58
C SER A 73 4.07 -4.45 -0.76
N ALA A 74 3.79 -5.15 0.34
CA ALA A 74 3.25 -6.51 0.31
C ALA A 74 1.86 -6.55 -0.35
N LEU A 75 0.98 -5.60 -0.02
CA LEU A 75 -0.35 -5.51 -0.64
C LEU A 75 -0.24 -5.22 -2.15
N ALA A 76 0.67 -4.33 -2.55
CA ALA A 76 0.89 -4.00 -3.95
C ALA A 76 1.47 -5.18 -4.74
N GLU A 77 2.34 -5.99 -4.13
CA GLU A 77 2.87 -7.22 -4.74
C GLU A 77 1.76 -8.25 -4.99
N VAL A 78 0.88 -8.47 -4.01
CA VAL A 78 -0.29 -9.36 -4.13
C VAL A 78 -1.27 -8.84 -5.19
N ALA A 79 -1.53 -7.54 -5.22
CA ALA A 79 -2.39 -6.95 -6.24
C ALA A 79 -1.78 -7.08 -7.65
N LYS A 80 -0.45 -6.96 -7.76
CA LYS A 80 0.29 -7.16 -9.02
C LYS A 80 0.24 -8.61 -9.48
N SER A 81 0.43 -9.59 -8.58
CA SER A 81 0.36 -11.01 -8.95
C SER A 81 -1.03 -11.41 -9.43
N ASN A 82 -2.07 -10.79 -8.87
CA ASN A 82 -3.46 -11.04 -9.25
C ASN A 82 -3.92 -10.23 -10.47
N GLY A 83 -3.14 -9.26 -10.93
CA GLY A 83 -3.52 -8.35 -12.01
C GLY A 83 -4.66 -7.39 -11.65
N THR A 84 -4.90 -7.15 -10.36
CA THR A 84 -6.01 -6.33 -9.83
C THR A 84 -5.52 -5.01 -9.24
N LEU A 85 -4.45 -4.42 -9.79
CA LEU A 85 -3.80 -3.22 -9.23
C LEU A 85 -4.75 -2.02 -9.17
N GLU A 86 -5.44 -1.72 -10.26
CA GLU A 86 -6.36 -0.60 -10.37
C GLU A 86 -7.56 -0.78 -9.43
N ALA A 87 -8.12 -1.98 -9.37
CA ALA A 87 -9.23 -2.30 -8.45
C ALA A 87 -8.80 -2.14 -6.98
N THR A 88 -7.60 -2.60 -6.63
CA THR A 88 -7.06 -2.47 -5.28
C THR A 88 -6.81 -1.00 -4.93
N SER A 89 -6.36 -0.19 -5.88
CA SER A 89 -6.19 1.26 -5.67
C SER A 89 -7.53 1.95 -5.39
N ALA A 90 -8.59 1.59 -6.11
CA ALA A 90 -9.92 2.13 -5.87
C ALA A 90 -10.47 1.70 -4.50
N ASP A 91 -10.17 0.47 -4.07
CA ASP A 91 -10.55 -0.01 -2.75
C ASP A 91 -9.80 0.69 -1.62
N MET A 92 -8.51 0.97 -1.79
CA MET A 92 -7.73 1.78 -0.84
C MET A 92 -8.29 3.21 -0.73
N ASP A 93 -8.70 3.83 -1.85
CA ASP A 93 -9.35 5.15 -1.84
C ASP A 93 -10.70 5.13 -1.09
N LYS A 94 -11.46 4.03 -1.17
CA LYS A 94 -12.69 3.85 -0.37
C LYS A 94 -12.36 3.71 1.11
N ILE A 95 -11.35 2.92 1.44
CA ILE A 95 -10.89 2.70 2.83
C ILE A 95 -10.43 4.03 3.43
N ASP A 96 -9.65 4.84 2.71
CA ASP A 96 -9.24 6.17 3.20
C ASP A 96 -10.43 7.06 3.53
N LYS A 97 -11.47 7.06 2.69
CA LYS A 97 -12.71 7.80 2.95
C LYS A 97 -13.45 7.30 4.19
N LEU A 98 -13.50 5.99 4.42
CA LEU A 98 -14.15 5.42 5.61
C LEU A 98 -13.38 5.77 6.89
N PHE A 99 -12.06 5.65 6.87
CA PHE A 99 -11.20 5.98 8.01
C PHE A 99 -10.97 7.49 8.20
N SER A 100 -11.41 8.31 7.25
CA SER A 100 -11.45 9.76 7.41
C SER A 100 -12.46 10.19 8.48
N ASP A 101 -13.54 9.43 8.70
CA ASP A 101 -14.48 9.68 9.78
C ASP A 101 -13.81 9.39 11.16
N PRO A 102 -13.70 10.39 12.05
CA PRO A 102 -13.11 10.21 13.37
C PRO A 102 -13.84 9.16 14.23
N GLN A 103 -15.14 8.97 14.05
CA GLN A 103 -15.91 7.99 14.84
C GLN A 103 -15.50 6.56 14.46
N VAL A 104 -15.42 6.29 13.16
CA VAL A 104 -14.99 5.00 12.61
C VAL A 104 -13.54 4.71 13.03
N TYR A 105 -12.65 5.69 12.88
CA TYR A 105 -11.25 5.54 13.28
C TYR A 105 -11.10 5.21 14.77
N LYS A 106 -11.81 5.93 15.65
CA LYS A 106 -11.77 5.68 17.11
C LYS A 106 -12.31 4.30 17.48
N PHE A 107 -13.35 3.83 16.80
CA PHE A 107 -13.90 2.48 17.00
C PHE A 107 -12.86 1.39 16.72
N PHE A 108 -12.15 1.49 15.60
CA PHE A 108 -11.14 0.49 15.23
C PHE A 108 -9.88 0.56 16.10
N VAL A 109 -9.44 1.75 16.50
CA VAL A 109 -8.26 1.93 17.37
C VAL A 109 -8.52 1.49 18.81
N ASN A 110 -9.76 1.59 19.31
CA ASN A 110 -10.08 1.25 20.70
C ASN A 110 -9.81 -0.24 21.01
N PRO A 111 -8.88 -0.57 21.93
CA PRO A 111 -8.52 -1.95 22.26
C PRO A 111 -9.56 -2.68 23.13
N THR A 112 -10.49 -1.95 23.76
CA THR A 112 -11.54 -2.51 24.62
C THR A 112 -12.63 -3.23 23.83
N ILE A 113 -12.73 -2.95 22.52
CA ILE A 113 -13.70 -3.57 21.64
C ILE A 113 -13.16 -4.92 21.16
N ASP A 114 -13.95 -5.96 21.34
CA ASP A 114 -13.61 -7.32 20.94
C ASP A 114 -13.34 -7.45 19.43
N LEU A 115 -12.40 -8.33 19.08
CA LEU A 115 -11.94 -8.52 17.70
C LEU A 115 -13.06 -9.06 16.80
N GLU A 116 -13.92 -9.94 17.32
CA GLU A 116 -15.04 -10.49 16.56
C GLU A 116 -16.04 -9.40 16.14
N LYS A 117 -16.29 -8.42 17.01
CA LYS A 117 -17.16 -7.29 16.69
C LYS A 117 -16.55 -6.42 15.59
N LYS A 118 -15.25 -6.20 15.62
CA LYS A 118 -14.54 -5.43 14.58
C LYS A 118 -14.57 -6.13 13.23
N ARG A 119 -14.37 -7.46 13.20
CA ARG A 119 -14.45 -8.26 11.98
C ARG A 119 -15.84 -8.20 11.35
N LYS A 120 -16.91 -8.36 12.14
CA LYS A 120 -18.30 -8.23 11.65
C LYS A 120 -18.55 -6.89 10.96
N VAL A 121 -18.11 -5.79 11.58
CA VAL A 121 -18.26 -4.45 10.99
C VAL A 121 -17.50 -4.35 9.65
N ILE A 122 -16.35 -5.01 9.51
CA ILE A 122 -15.64 -5.05 8.23
C ILE A 122 -16.35 -5.89 7.20
N ASP A 123 -16.88 -7.05 7.57
CA ASP A 123 -17.63 -7.88 6.64
C ASP A 123 -18.86 -7.13 6.09
N ASP A 124 -19.51 -6.33 6.94
CA ASP A 124 -20.59 -5.42 6.54
C ASP A 124 -20.08 -4.31 5.59
N ILE A 125 -18.92 -3.72 5.87
CA ILE A 125 -18.27 -2.71 5.02
C ILE A 125 -17.87 -3.30 3.66
N VAL A 126 -17.32 -4.52 3.63
CA VAL A 126 -16.91 -5.24 2.42
C VAL A 126 -18.12 -5.51 1.55
N SER A 127 -19.22 -5.95 2.15
CA SER A 127 -20.50 -6.19 1.48
C SER A 127 -21.06 -4.90 0.89
N THR A 128 -20.99 -3.79 1.63
CA THR A 128 -21.50 -2.48 1.20
C THR A 128 -20.62 -1.84 0.12
N SER A 129 -19.30 -1.96 0.25
CA SER A 129 -18.33 -1.24 -0.56
C SER A 129 -17.78 -2.05 -1.74
N SER A 130 -18.22 -3.32 -1.88
CA SER A 130 -17.78 -4.28 -2.88
C SER A 130 -16.25 -4.32 -3.01
N LEU A 131 -15.58 -4.56 -1.89
CA LEU A 131 -14.11 -4.64 -1.83
C LEU A 131 -13.61 -5.98 -2.37
N GLN A 132 -12.41 -6.00 -2.92
CA GLN A 132 -11.76 -7.23 -3.35
C GLN A 132 -11.45 -8.17 -2.16
N PRO A 133 -11.48 -9.50 -2.36
CA PRO A 133 -11.23 -10.47 -1.29
C PRO A 133 -9.85 -10.31 -0.63
N HIS A 134 -8.79 -10.03 -1.39
CA HIS A 134 -7.45 -9.82 -0.83
C HIS A 134 -7.37 -8.53 -0.02
N THR A 135 -8.10 -7.48 -0.41
CA THR A 135 -8.20 -6.23 0.37
C THR A 135 -8.93 -6.45 1.69
N ALA A 136 -10.05 -7.18 1.68
CA ALA A 136 -10.79 -7.53 2.89
C ALA A 136 -9.91 -8.34 3.88
N ASN A 137 -9.23 -9.36 3.36
CA ASN A 137 -8.31 -10.18 4.15
C ASN A 137 -7.16 -9.35 4.73
N PHE A 138 -6.63 -8.40 3.96
CA PHE A 138 -5.58 -7.49 4.43
C PHE A 138 -6.04 -6.65 5.63
N VAL A 139 -7.24 -6.05 5.57
CA VAL A 139 -7.78 -5.27 6.70
C VAL A 139 -8.03 -6.16 7.92
N ASN A 140 -8.51 -7.39 7.71
CA ASN A 140 -8.68 -8.37 8.80
C ASN A 140 -7.34 -8.71 9.48
N ILE A 141 -6.28 -8.92 8.70
CA ILE A 141 -4.92 -9.15 9.24
C ILE A 141 -4.44 -7.94 10.04
N LEU A 142 -4.68 -6.72 9.57
CA LEU A 142 -4.29 -5.51 10.32
C LEU A 142 -4.97 -5.42 11.69
N ILE A 143 -6.22 -5.89 11.80
CA ILE A 143 -6.95 -5.92 13.07
C ILE A 143 -6.42 -7.00 13.99
N ASP A 144 -6.17 -8.19 13.46
CA ASP A 144 -5.62 -9.31 14.23
C ASP A 144 -4.25 -8.95 14.81
N MET A 145 -3.43 -8.25 14.03
CA MET A 145 -2.14 -7.74 14.46
C MET A 145 -2.22 -6.47 15.32
N LYS A 146 -3.42 -5.92 15.58
CA LYS A 146 -3.66 -4.65 16.28
C LYS A 146 -2.92 -3.45 15.66
N ARG A 147 -2.67 -3.47 14.35
CA ARG A 147 -1.95 -2.42 13.59
C ARG A 147 -2.89 -1.54 12.75
N ILE A 148 -4.18 -1.58 13.03
CA ILE A 148 -5.19 -0.80 12.30
C ILE A 148 -5.01 0.72 12.45
N GLU A 149 -4.30 1.18 13.50
CA GLU A 149 -3.95 2.60 13.67
C GLU A 149 -3.13 3.15 12.48
N LEU A 150 -2.27 2.30 11.91
CA LEU A 150 -1.39 2.66 10.78
C LEU A 150 -2.12 2.68 9.44
N VAL A 151 -3.42 2.38 9.39
CA VAL A 151 -4.17 2.26 8.12
C VAL A 151 -4.06 3.51 7.25
N LYS A 152 -4.09 4.71 7.85
CA LYS A 152 -3.96 5.98 7.12
C LYS A 152 -2.57 6.17 6.50
N GLU A 153 -1.54 5.67 7.16
CA GLU A 153 -0.17 5.72 6.65
C GLU A 153 0.02 4.69 5.54
N ILE A 154 -0.49 3.48 5.73
CA ILE A 154 -0.48 2.39 4.74
C ILE A 154 -1.14 2.84 3.43
N VAL A 155 -2.30 3.51 3.49
CA VAL A 155 -2.99 3.98 2.28
C VAL A 155 -2.14 5.01 1.53
N LYS A 156 -1.52 5.96 2.24
CA LYS A 156 -0.63 6.96 1.62
C LYS A 156 0.58 6.32 0.96
N GLU A 157 1.22 5.38 1.64
CA GLU A 157 2.37 4.67 1.09
C GLU A 157 1.99 3.74 -0.05
N PHE A 158 0.79 3.14 -0.01
CA PHE A 158 0.26 2.36 -1.12
C PHE A 158 0.10 3.22 -2.37
N GLU A 159 -0.39 4.46 -2.27
CA GLU A 159 -0.46 5.38 -3.42
C GLU A 159 0.94 5.62 -4.01
N VAL A 160 1.96 5.78 -3.16
CA VAL A 160 3.35 5.95 -3.59
C VAL A 160 3.89 4.69 -4.29
N VAL A 161 3.62 3.51 -3.75
CA VAL A 161 4.05 2.23 -4.35
C VAL A 161 3.32 1.98 -5.67
N TYR A 162 2.02 2.24 -5.74
CA TYR A 162 1.22 2.14 -6.96
C TYR A 162 1.76 3.03 -8.08
N ASN A 163 2.08 4.29 -7.75
CA ASN A 163 2.67 5.24 -8.71
C ASN A 163 4.03 4.74 -9.22
N LYS A 164 4.86 4.15 -8.35
CA LYS A 164 6.14 3.54 -8.73
C LYS A 164 5.97 2.32 -9.64
N LEU A 165 4.98 1.47 -9.39
CA LEU A 165 4.74 0.26 -10.19
C LEU A 165 4.19 0.57 -11.58
N THR A 166 3.39 1.63 -11.69
CA THR A 166 2.70 2.03 -12.93
C THR A 166 3.51 3.06 -13.74
N ASP A 167 4.70 3.43 -13.28
CA ASP A 167 5.49 4.56 -13.80
C ASP A 167 4.63 5.83 -13.97
N THR A 168 3.72 6.06 -13.03
CA THR A 168 2.80 7.19 -13.01
C THR A 168 3.37 8.27 -12.11
N GLU A 169 3.57 9.47 -12.66
CA GLU A 169 4.04 10.62 -11.89
C GLU A 169 2.85 11.39 -11.31
N LEU A 170 2.90 11.72 -10.03
CA LEU A 170 1.93 12.61 -9.40
C LEU A 170 2.37 14.07 -9.60
N ALA A 171 1.49 14.88 -10.18
CA ALA A 171 1.69 16.32 -10.33
C ALA A 171 0.61 17.09 -9.55
N ILE A 172 1.02 17.96 -8.64
CA ILE A 172 0.14 18.87 -7.92
C ILE A 172 0.17 20.20 -8.63
N VAL A 173 -0.96 20.60 -9.19
CA VAL A 173 -1.12 21.87 -9.89
C VAL A 173 -1.89 22.82 -8.99
N THR A 174 -1.25 23.90 -8.57
CA THR A 174 -1.87 24.95 -7.77
C THR A 174 -2.21 26.13 -8.67
N SER A 175 -3.47 26.54 -8.69
CA SER A 175 -3.97 27.64 -9.53
C SER A 175 -4.93 28.55 -8.77
N VAL A 176 -5.09 29.79 -9.22
CA VAL A 176 -6.04 30.76 -8.63
C VAL A 176 -7.48 30.37 -8.91
N VAL A 177 -7.71 29.85 -10.12
CA VAL A 177 -9.02 29.49 -10.63
C VAL A 177 -9.03 28.01 -10.97
N LYS A 178 -10.20 27.39 -10.92
CA LYS A 178 -10.39 26.02 -11.39
C LYS A 178 -10.02 25.92 -12.88
N LEU A 179 -9.02 25.09 -13.17
CA LEU A 179 -8.57 24.88 -14.54
C LEU A 179 -9.55 24.01 -15.32
N GLU A 180 -9.72 24.32 -16.60
CA GLU A 180 -10.47 23.50 -17.53
C GLU A 180 -9.70 22.21 -17.88
N SER A 181 -10.44 21.14 -18.23
CA SER A 181 -9.89 19.84 -18.62
C SER A 181 -8.88 19.93 -19.77
N GLN A 182 -9.06 20.87 -20.71
CA GLN A 182 -8.13 21.11 -21.82
C GLN A 182 -6.75 21.57 -21.32
N HIS A 183 -6.72 22.52 -20.39
CA HIS A 183 -5.48 23.03 -19.79
C HIS A 183 -4.78 21.96 -18.96
N LEU A 184 -5.54 21.16 -18.19
CA LEU A 184 -5.00 20.03 -17.44
C LEU A 184 -4.36 18.99 -18.36
N ALA A 185 -4.96 18.69 -19.51
CA ALA A 185 -4.40 17.77 -20.49
C ALA A 185 -3.09 18.29 -21.11
N GLN A 186 -3.00 19.61 -21.38
CA GLN A 186 -1.76 20.23 -21.85
C GLN A 186 -0.66 20.18 -20.79
N ILE A 187 -1.00 20.47 -19.54
CA ILE A 187 -0.07 20.37 -18.41
C ILE A 187 0.41 18.92 -18.24
N ALA A 188 -0.49 17.94 -18.31
CA ALA A 188 -0.13 16.51 -18.24
C ALA A 188 0.89 16.14 -19.32
N LYS A 189 0.66 16.56 -20.57
CA LYS A 189 1.59 16.34 -21.68
C LYS A 189 2.93 17.03 -21.45
N GLY A 190 2.93 18.24 -20.91
CA GLY A 190 4.16 18.96 -20.55
C GLY A 190 4.97 18.21 -19.49
N VAL A 191 4.32 17.78 -18.41
CA VAL A 191 4.96 17.01 -17.34
C VAL A 191 5.46 15.68 -17.86
N GLN A 192 4.69 14.95 -18.67
CA GLN A 192 5.11 13.69 -19.31
C GLN A 192 6.39 13.87 -20.12
N LYS A 193 6.51 14.94 -20.91
CA LYS A 193 7.72 15.23 -21.69
C LYS A 193 8.93 15.52 -20.81
N LEU A 194 8.73 16.19 -19.67
CA LEU A 194 9.81 16.55 -18.76
C LEU A 194 10.27 15.38 -17.88
N THR A 195 9.36 14.51 -17.46
CA THR A 195 9.66 13.39 -16.55
C THR A 195 9.93 12.08 -17.29
N GLY A 196 9.46 11.94 -18.53
CA GLY A 196 9.49 10.67 -19.26
C GLY A 196 8.54 9.61 -18.68
N ALA A 197 7.62 10.01 -17.81
CA ALA A 197 6.67 9.09 -17.18
C ALA A 197 5.63 8.58 -18.19
N LYS A 198 5.18 7.32 -18.02
CA LYS A 198 4.15 6.73 -18.88
C LYS A 198 2.80 7.39 -18.70
N ASN A 199 2.47 7.74 -17.46
CA ASN A 199 1.22 8.40 -17.12
C ASN A 199 1.45 9.51 -16.09
N VAL A 200 0.56 10.51 -16.05
CA VAL A 200 0.63 11.61 -15.08
C VAL A 200 -0.73 11.78 -14.43
N ARG A 201 -0.78 11.64 -13.10
CA ARG A 201 -1.98 11.92 -12.29
C ARG A 201 -1.89 13.35 -11.78
N ILE A 202 -2.85 14.19 -12.17
CA ILE A 202 -2.90 15.59 -11.72
C ILE A 202 -3.84 15.73 -10.53
N LYS A 203 -3.34 16.29 -9.42
CA LYS A 203 -4.14 16.79 -8.29
C LYS A 203 -4.20 18.31 -8.38
N THR A 204 -5.40 18.89 -8.50
CA THR A 204 -5.59 20.34 -8.57
C THR A 204 -5.86 20.93 -7.21
N VAL A 205 -5.14 21.99 -6.85
CA VAL A 205 -5.32 22.75 -5.60
C VAL A 205 -5.62 24.21 -5.98
N ILE A 206 -6.62 24.81 -5.34
CA ILE A 206 -6.95 26.21 -5.56
C ILE A 206 -6.30 27.03 -4.46
N ASP A 207 -5.42 27.96 -4.83
CA ASP A 207 -4.79 28.90 -3.91
C ASP A 207 -5.04 30.35 -4.37
N PRO A 208 -5.92 31.09 -3.67
CA PRO A 208 -6.22 32.48 -4.01
C PRO A 208 -5.09 33.45 -3.67
N SER A 209 -4.03 33.01 -2.97
CA SER A 209 -2.87 33.83 -2.66
C SER A 209 -2.02 34.13 -3.90
N LEU A 210 -2.18 33.33 -4.95
CA LEU A 210 -1.57 33.57 -6.25
C LEU A 210 -2.35 34.68 -6.97
N VAL A 211 -1.67 35.68 -7.53
CA VAL A 211 -2.32 36.80 -8.26
C VAL A 211 -2.83 36.32 -9.62
N ALA A 212 -1.98 35.59 -10.34
CA ALA A 212 -2.29 35.00 -11.65
C ALA A 212 -1.27 33.91 -11.99
N GLY A 213 -1.68 32.97 -12.85
CA GLY A 213 -0.86 31.83 -13.29
C GLY A 213 -1.09 30.56 -12.47
N PHE A 214 -0.14 29.63 -12.56
CA PHE A 214 -0.19 28.35 -11.84
C PHE A 214 1.21 27.88 -11.45
N THR A 215 1.29 27.01 -10.46
CA THR A 215 2.51 26.30 -10.07
C THR A 215 2.29 24.80 -10.18
N ILE A 216 3.32 24.07 -10.60
CA ILE A 216 3.30 22.61 -10.72
C ILE A 216 4.38 22.06 -9.81
N ARG A 217 4.00 21.23 -8.85
CA ARG A 217 4.92 20.40 -8.06
C ARG A 217 4.86 18.97 -8.56
N TYR A 218 6.01 18.39 -8.89
CA TYR A 218 6.15 17.02 -9.35
C TYR A 218 7.45 16.40 -8.81
N GLY A 219 7.68 15.12 -9.04
CA GLY A 219 8.76 14.35 -8.42
C GLY A 219 8.25 13.41 -7.34
N LYS A 220 9.01 12.33 -7.11
CA LYS A 220 8.73 11.29 -6.10
C LYS A 220 8.45 11.85 -4.69
N ASP A 221 9.14 12.94 -4.34
CA ASP A 221 9.01 13.63 -3.05
C ASP A 221 8.46 15.07 -3.20
N GLY A 222 7.92 15.43 -4.37
CA GLY A 222 7.44 16.79 -4.65
C GLY A 222 8.54 17.86 -4.67
N SER A 223 9.78 17.46 -4.89
CA SER A 223 10.96 18.34 -4.85
C SER A 223 11.08 19.26 -6.08
N LYS A 224 10.50 18.88 -7.21
CA LYS A 224 10.56 19.69 -8.43
C LYS A 224 9.36 20.62 -8.47
N LEU A 225 9.63 21.91 -8.61
CA LEU A 225 8.62 22.95 -8.68
C LEU A 225 8.82 23.78 -9.95
N ILE A 226 7.79 23.88 -10.75
CA ILE A 226 7.68 24.82 -11.87
C ILE A 226 6.71 25.90 -11.43
N ASP A 227 7.22 27.11 -11.25
CA ASP A 227 6.41 28.27 -10.95
C ASP A 227 6.26 29.11 -12.21
N MET A 228 5.02 29.22 -12.69
CA MET A 228 4.62 30.08 -13.81
C MET A 228 3.61 31.14 -13.32
N SER A 229 3.72 31.55 -12.07
CA SER A 229 2.91 32.64 -11.52
C SER A 229 3.46 34.00 -11.94
N VAL A 230 2.55 34.97 -12.07
CA VAL A 230 2.92 36.37 -12.36
C VAL A 230 3.74 36.97 -11.23
N LYS A 231 3.54 36.50 -9.99
CA LYS A 231 4.35 36.91 -8.83
C LYS A 231 5.84 36.69 -9.09
N LYS A 232 6.20 35.48 -9.54
CA LYS A 232 7.59 35.16 -9.86
C LYS A 232 8.13 36.02 -11.00
N GLN A 233 7.34 36.26 -12.05
CA GLN A 233 7.75 37.12 -13.16
C GLN A 233 8.06 38.54 -12.70
N LEU A 234 7.27 39.09 -11.78
CA LEU A 234 7.52 40.42 -11.21
C LEU A 234 8.75 40.43 -10.31
N GLU A 235 8.98 39.38 -9.52
CA GLU A 235 10.20 39.21 -8.72
C GLU A 235 11.46 39.13 -9.61
N ASP A 236 11.39 38.38 -10.71
CA ASP A 236 12.48 38.25 -11.68
C ASP A 236 12.80 39.60 -12.35
N ILE A 237 11.78 40.41 -12.67
CA ILE A 237 11.96 41.77 -13.21
C ILE A 237 12.56 42.69 -12.15
N ALA A 238 12.04 42.67 -10.92
CA ALA A 238 12.56 43.49 -9.83
C ALA A 238 14.04 43.19 -9.54
N ALA A 239 14.43 41.91 -9.54
CA ALA A 239 15.81 41.49 -9.37
C ALA A 239 16.73 41.99 -10.49
N GLN A 240 16.25 42.01 -11.75
CA GLN A 240 17.03 42.55 -12.87
C GLN A 240 17.25 44.06 -12.75
N LEU A 241 16.27 44.80 -12.21
CA LEU A 241 16.39 46.24 -12.01
C LEU A 241 17.33 46.57 -10.84
N ASP A 242 17.27 45.80 -9.75
CA ASP A 242 18.15 45.98 -8.57
C ASP A 242 19.63 45.74 -8.90
N ILE A 243 19.93 44.84 -9.85
CA ILE A 243 21.29 44.61 -10.35
C ILE A 243 21.81 45.77 -11.22
N GLY A 244 20.92 46.59 -11.79
CA GLY A 244 21.27 47.77 -12.57
C GLY A 244 21.83 48.95 -11.76
N ASP A 245 21.60 48.96 -10.44
CA ASP A 245 22.01 50.05 -9.54
C ASP A 245 23.39 49.83 -8.87
N VAL A 246 24.14 48.80 -9.28
CA VAL A 246 25.55 48.66 -8.88
C VAL A 246 26.41 49.66 -9.65
N GLN A 247 26.66 50.79 -9.02
CA GLN A 247 27.59 51.84 -9.45
C GLN A 247 28.96 51.24 -9.82
N LEU A 248 29.28 51.27 -11.12
CA LEU A 248 30.65 51.27 -11.61
C LEU A 248 31.13 52.73 -11.65
N ALA A 249 32.36 52.95 -11.14
CA ALA A 249 33.05 54.22 -10.87
C ALA A 249 32.69 54.84 -9.50
N VAL A 250 33.63 55.04 -8.58
CA VAL A 250 35.00 55.60 -8.74
C VAL A 250 36.05 54.76 -8.03
#